data_AF-A0A935WBT4-F1
#
_entry.id   AF-A0A935WBT4-F1
#
_cell.length_a   1.000
_cell.length_b   1.000
_cell.length_c   1.000
_cell.angle_alpha   90.00
_cell.angle_beta   90.00
_cell.angle_gamma   90.00
#
_symmetry.space_group_name_H-M   'P 1'
#
loop_
_entity.id
_entity.type
_entity.pdbx_description
1 polymer ?
#
loop_
_entity_poly.entity_id
_entity_poly.type
_entity_poly.pdbx_seq_one_letter_code
_entity_poly.pdbx_strand_id
1 'polypeptide(L)'
;MNNSLRKYLIWSPRILTILFALFLSIFALDVFNEGSDFFETILKLAVHLIPSFLILISLLIAWKHEIFGGLIFILFSVFYILMSWGKFPFSVYLIICLPMLIISLLYFISWRINPKV
;
A
#
# COMPACT_ATOMS: atom_id res chain seq x y z
N MET A 1 -12.00 10.26 -24.15
CA MET A 1 -10.74 10.37 -23.38
C MET A 1 -9.58 10.10 -24.32
N ASN A 2 -8.49 10.88 -24.30
CA ASN A 2 -7.35 10.59 -25.18
C ASN A 2 -6.64 9.28 -24.76
N ASN A 3 -5.94 8.64 -25.70
CA ASN A 3 -5.29 7.35 -25.43
C ASN A 3 -4.20 7.43 -24.35
N SER A 4 -3.52 8.58 -24.24
CA SER A 4 -2.48 8.79 -23.23
C SER A 4 -3.05 8.83 -21.81
N LEU A 5 -4.11 9.60 -21.57
CA LEU A 5 -4.79 9.69 -20.28
C LEU A 5 -5.36 8.33 -19.85
N ARG A 6 -5.89 7.55 -20.81
CA ARG A 6 -6.31 6.17 -20.54
C ARG A 6 -5.17 5.32 -19.99
N LYS A 7 -4.00 5.37 -20.63
CA LYS A 7 -2.82 4.63 -20.18
C LYS A 7 -2.36 5.10 -18.80
N TYR A 8 -2.33 6.41 -18.56
CA TYR A 8 -1.93 6.96 -17.26
C TYR A 8 -2.85 6.50 -16.13
N LEU A 9 -4.17 6.53 -16.32
CA LEU A 9 -5.14 6.10 -15.30
C LEU A 9 -5.07 4.59 -15.01
N ILE A 10 -4.66 3.78 -15.99
CA ILE A 10 -4.46 2.33 -15.79
C ILE A 10 -3.16 2.05 -15.02
N TRP A 11 -2.08 2.78 -15.29
CA TRP A 11 -0.78 2.51 -14.68
C TRP A 11 -0.54 3.24 -13.36
N SER A 12 -1.17 4.40 -13.13
CA SER A 12 -1.00 5.18 -11.92
C SER A 12 -1.29 4.42 -10.61
N PRO A 13 -2.37 3.62 -10.44
CA PRO A 13 -2.59 2.92 -9.18
C PRO A 13 -1.48 1.90 -8.88
N ARG A 14 -0.92 1.26 -9.92
CA ARG A 14 0.15 0.25 -9.77
C ARG A 14 1.46 0.91 -9.36
N ILE A 15 1.84 1.99 -10.03
CA ILE A 15 3.05 2.75 -9.72
C ILE A 15 2.95 3.30 -8.29
N LEU A 16 1.81 3.91 -7.92
CA LEU A 16 1.62 4.43 -6.57
C LEU A 16 1.61 3.32 -5.51
N THR A 17 1.08 2.15 -5.82
CA THR A 17 1.15 0.98 -4.92
C THR A 17 2.60 0.54 -4.67
N ILE A 18 3.44 0.49 -5.70
CA ILE A 18 4.86 0.18 -5.57
C ILE A 18 5.56 1.25 -4.72
N LEU A 19 5.32 2.52 -5.03
CA LEU A 19 5.89 3.64 -4.25
C LEU A 19 5.45 3.60 -2.79
N PHE A 20 4.20 3.23 -2.52
CA PHE A 20 3.68 3.11 -1.16
C PHE A 20 4.30 1.92 -0.41
N ALA A 21 4.51 0.78 -1.07
CA ALA A 21 5.22 -0.35 -0.48
C ALA A 21 6.68 0.00 -0.12
N LEU A 22 7.35 0.75 -1.01
CA LEU A 22 8.70 1.27 -0.76
C LEU A 22 8.71 2.27 0.39
N PHE A 23 7.75 3.20 0.42
CA PHE A 23 7.59 4.14 1.53
C PHE A 23 7.43 3.40 2.87
N LEU A 24 6.57 2.39 2.94
CA LEU A 24 6.42 1.57 4.15
C LEU A 24 7.70 0.83 4.51
N SER A 25 8.49 0.38 3.53
CA SER A 25 9.72 -0.39 3.78
C SER A 25 10.82 0.44 4.44
N ILE A 26 10.80 1.77 4.27
CA ILE A 26 11.78 2.66 4.93
C ILE A 26 11.63 2.60 6.45
N PHE A 27 10.41 2.43 6.96
CA PHE A 27 10.19 2.29 8.41
C PHE A 27 10.83 1.02 8.96
N ALA A 28 10.91 -0.06 8.18
CA ALA A 28 11.54 -1.30 8.61
C ALA A 28 13.07 -1.22 8.79
N LEU A 29 13.70 -0.11 8.36
CA LEU A 29 15.12 0.11 8.56
C LEU A 29 15.47 0.53 10.00
N ASP A 30 14.47 0.82 10.84
CA ASP A 30 14.67 1.15 12.25
C ASP A 30 15.32 0.01 13.06
N VAL A 31 15.10 -1.24 12.65
CA VAL A 31 15.67 -2.46 13.27
C VAL A 31 17.21 -2.44 13.32
N PHE A 32 17.87 -1.73 12.40
CA PHE A 32 19.33 -1.63 12.37
C PHE A 32 19.89 -0.75 13.51
N ASN A 33 19.04 0.06 14.16
CA ASN A 33 19.43 0.89 15.30
C ASN A 33 19.22 0.18 16.66
N GLU A 34 18.68 -1.05 16.68
CA GLU A 34 18.36 -1.76 17.93
C GLU A 34 19.55 -2.50 18.56
N GLY A 35 20.71 -2.56 17.90
CA GLY A 35 21.92 -3.20 18.44
C GLY A 35 21.83 -4.73 18.59
N SER A 36 21.03 -5.39 17.75
CA SER A 36 20.81 -6.85 17.79
C SER A 36 21.89 -7.64 17.04
N ASP A 37 22.01 -8.94 17.34
CA ASP A 37 22.88 -9.84 16.58
C ASP A 37 22.44 -9.97 15.11
N PHE A 38 23.34 -10.40 14.22
CA PHE A 38 23.11 -10.43 12.77
C PHE A 38 21.85 -11.22 12.37
N PHE A 39 21.68 -12.44 12.88
CA PHE A 39 20.51 -13.28 12.57
C PHE A 39 19.22 -12.73 13.17
N GLU A 40 19.30 -12.13 14.36
CA GLU A 40 18.16 -11.48 15.00
C GLU A 40 17.70 -10.27 14.18
N THR A 41 18.64 -9.45 13.70
CA THR A 41 18.36 -8.30 12.84
C THR A 41 17.66 -8.72 11.54
N ILE A 42 18.10 -9.80 10.89
CA ILE A 42 17.43 -10.33 9.68
C ILE A 42 15.99 -10.73 9.99
N LEU A 43 15.77 -11.43 11.11
CA LEU A 43 14.43 -11.88 11.48
C LEU A 43 13.51 -10.70 11.81
N LYS A 44 14.00 -9.72 12.58
CA LYS A 44 13.28 -8.47 12.87
C LYS A 44 12.94 -7.70 11.61
N LEU A 45 13.90 -7.55 10.70
CA LEU A 45 13.69 -6.89 9.40
C LEU A 45 12.59 -7.59 8.59
N ALA A 46 12.62 -8.93 8.53
CA ALA A 46 11.60 -9.69 7.81
C ALA A 46 10.19 -9.45 8.39
N VAL A 47 10.07 -9.37 9.71
CA VAL A 47 8.81 -9.05 10.40
C VAL A 47 8.37 -7.60 10.12
N HIS A 48 9.28 -6.64 10.18
CA HIS A 48 8.96 -5.23 9.92
C HIS A 48 8.61 -4.96 8.45
N LEU A 49 9.02 -5.82 7.52
CA LEU A 49 8.64 -5.75 6.10
C LEU A 49 7.29 -6.40 5.79
N ILE A 50 6.65 -7.10 6.74
CA ILE A 50 5.31 -7.70 6.55
C ILE A 50 4.30 -6.68 5.99
N PRO A 51 4.18 -5.45 6.51
CA PRO A 51 3.28 -4.44 5.94
C PRO A 51 3.55 -4.17 4.46
N SER A 52 4.81 -3.99 4.06
CA SER A 52 5.20 -3.79 2.66
C SER A 52 4.87 -4.99 1.78
N PHE A 53 5.10 -6.21 2.28
CA PHE A 53 4.75 -7.43 1.54
C PHE A 53 3.25 -7.58 1.34
N LEU A 54 2.42 -7.22 2.33
CA LEU A 54 0.96 -7.21 2.17
C LEU A 54 0.51 -6.25 1.06
N ILE A 55 1.13 -5.07 0.96
CA ILE A 55 0.87 -4.12 -0.13
C ILE A 55 1.27 -4.71 -1.50
N LEU A 56 2.44 -5.37 -1.59
CA LEU A 56 2.89 -6.01 -2.83
C LEU A 56 2.02 -7.21 -3.23
N ILE A 57 1.57 -8.03 -2.28
CA ILE A 57 0.62 -9.12 -2.56
C ILE A 57 -0.69 -8.55 -3.09
N SER A 58 -1.17 -7.45 -2.50
CA SER A 58 -2.37 -6.75 -2.96
C SER A 58 -2.21 -6.20 -4.38
N LEU A 59 -1.02 -5.71 -4.74
CA LEU A 59 -0.68 -5.32 -6.11
C LEU A 59 -0.79 -6.49 -7.09
N LEU A 60 -0.28 -7.68 -6.71
CA LEU A 60 -0.36 -8.88 -7.55
C LEU A 60 -1.81 -9.30 -7.80
N ILE A 61 -2.65 -9.28 -6.77
CA ILE A 61 -4.09 -9.55 -6.88
C ILE A 61 -4.75 -8.51 -7.80
N ALA A 62 -4.49 -7.23 -7.53
CA ALA A 62 -5.04 -6.11 -8.29
C ALA A 62 -4.55 -6.07 -9.76
N TRP A 63 -3.44 -6.74 -10.07
CA TRP A 63 -2.90 -6.79 -11.42
C TRP A 63 -3.86 -7.49 -12.40
N LYS A 64 -4.51 -8.55 -11.92
CA LYS A 64 -5.54 -9.30 -12.67
C LYS A 64 -6.93 -8.71 -12.47
N HIS A 65 -7.28 -8.32 -11.24
CA HIS A 65 -8.62 -7.84 -10.90
C HIS A 65 -8.56 -6.53 -10.11
N GLU A 66 -8.69 -5.41 -10.83
CA GLU A 66 -8.49 -4.07 -10.28
C GLU A 66 -9.50 -3.69 -9.20
N ILE A 67 -10.73 -4.23 -9.27
CA ILE A 67 -11.77 -4.00 -8.25
C ILE A 67 -11.35 -4.52 -6.87
N PHE A 68 -10.67 -5.66 -6.81
CA PHE A 68 -10.14 -6.18 -5.54
C PHE A 68 -9.02 -5.29 -5.02
N GLY A 69 -8.19 -4.70 -5.89
CA GLY A 69 -7.24 -3.68 -5.49
C GLY A 69 -7.92 -2.53 -4.76
N GLY A 70 -8.96 -1.95 -5.36
CA GLY A 70 -9.75 -0.88 -4.74
C GLY A 70 -10.29 -1.26 -3.35
N LEU A 71 -10.92 -2.43 -3.24
CA LEU A 71 -11.50 -2.91 -1.98
C LEU A 71 -10.45 -3.18 -0.90
N ILE A 72 -9.34 -3.86 -1.25
CA ILE A 72 -8.28 -4.22 -0.30
C ILE A 72 -7.67 -2.96 0.33
N PHE A 73 -7.38 -1.93 -0.47
CA PHE A 73 -6.80 -0.69 0.08
C PHE A 73 -7.75 0.09 0.99
N ILE A 74 -9.07 0.07 0.73
CA ILE A 74 -10.07 0.59 1.69
C ILE A 74 -10.02 -0.22 2.98
N LEU A 75 -10.04 -1.55 2.89
CA LEU A 75 -10.02 -2.43 4.05
C LEU A 75 -8.77 -2.21 4.90
N PHE A 76 -7.59 -2.10 4.28
CA PHE A 76 -6.37 -1.77 5.00
C PHE A 76 -6.40 -0.38 5.64
N SER A 77 -6.97 0.62 4.97
CA SER A 77 -7.10 1.98 5.55
C SER A 77 -7.99 1.96 6.79
N VAL A 78 -9.15 1.29 6.72
CA VAL A 78 -10.06 1.15 7.86
C VAL A 78 -9.41 0.32 8.97
N PHE A 79 -8.77 -0.79 8.63
CA PHE A 79 -8.07 -1.65 9.57
C PHE A 79 -6.99 -0.89 10.34
N TYR A 80 -6.18 -0.08 9.64
CA TYR A 80 -5.15 0.74 10.28
C TYR A 80 -5.74 1.73 11.28
N ILE A 81 -6.81 2.43 10.90
CA ILE A 81 -7.52 3.38 11.78
C ILE A 81 -8.02 2.67 13.03
N LEU A 82 -8.70 1.53 12.89
CA LEU A 82 -9.26 0.78 14.01
C LEU A 82 -8.18 0.24 14.95
N MET A 83 -7.12 -0.38 14.41
CA MET A 83 -6.06 -0.97 15.21
C MET A 83 -5.15 0.05 15.88
N SER A 84 -5.07 1.25 15.31
CA SER A 84 -4.21 2.33 15.80
C SER A 84 -4.99 3.46 16.46
N TRP A 85 -6.30 3.31 16.69
CA TRP A 85 -7.15 4.39 17.18
C TRP A 85 -6.66 4.96 18.51
N GLY A 86 -6.48 6.27 18.58
CA GLY A 86 -6.00 7.00 19.76
C GLY A 86 -4.51 6.81 20.09
N LYS A 87 -3.75 6.02 19.32
CA LYS A 87 -2.32 5.77 19.58
C LYS A 87 -1.39 6.82 18.98
N PHE A 88 -1.84 7.53 17.95
CA PHE A 88 -1.01 8.46 17.18
C PHE A 88 -1.72 9.80 16.98
N PRO A 89 -0.98 10.89 16.70
CA PRO A 89 -1.59 12.16 16.30
C PRO A 89 -2.31 12.03 14.96
N PHE A 90 -3.30 12.90 14.73
CA PHE A 90 -4.16 12.87 13.54
C PHE A 90 -3.37 12.84 12.21
N SER A 91 -2.23 13.55 12.17
CA SER A 91 -1.34 13.61 11.01
C SER A 91 -0.84 12.25 10.53
N VAL A 92 -0.62 11.29 11.43
CA VAL A 92 -0.15 9.94 11.07
C VAL A 92 -1.23 9.19 10.31
N TYR A 93 -2.49 9.28 10.74
CA TYR A 93 -3.60 8.67 10.00
C TYR A 93 -3.73 9.30 8.61
N LEU A 94 -3.55 10.61 8.47
CA LEU A 94 -3.55 11.24 7.14
C LEU A 94 -2.41 10.71 6.26
N ILE A 95 -1.19 10.64 6.78
CA ILE A 95 -0.01 10.21 6.01
C ILE A 95 -0.12 8.75 5.57
N ILE A 96 -0.71 7.87 6.39
CA ILE A 96 -0.84 6.45 6.06
C ILE A 96 -2.12 6.18 5.25
N CYS A 97 -3.28 6.63 5.73
CA CYS A 97 -4.57 6.28 5.15
C CYS A 97 -4.87 7.04 3.85
N LEU A 98 -4.47 8.31 3.74
CA LEU A 98 -4.82 9.11 2.55
C LEU A 98 -4.19 8.56 1.27
N PRO A 99 -2.89 8.20 1.22
CA PRO A 99 -2.33 7.54 0.03
C PRO A 99 -3.05 6.24 -0.32
N MET A 100 -3.43 5.43 0.67
CA MET A 100 -4.15 4.17 0.45
C MET A 100 -5.54 4.41 -0.14
N LEU A 101 -6.27 5.42 0.34
CA LEU A 101 -7.57 5.81 -0.21
C LEU A 101 -7.45 6.38 -1.63
N ILE A 102 -6.40 7.15 -1.93
CA ILE A 102 -6.11 7.63 -3.29
C ILE A 102 -5.81 6.45 -4.22
N ILE A 103 -4.95 5.51 -3.79
CA ILE A 103 -4.66 4.28 -4.55
C ILE A 103 -5.93 3.48 -4.81
N SER A 104 -6.79 3.34 -3.79
CA SER A 104 -8.08 2.65 -3.93
C SER A 104 -8.98 3.30 -4.98
N LEU A 105 -9.15 4.63 -4.91
CA LEU A 105 -9.94 5.39 -5.87
C LEU A 105 -9.41 5.21 -7.30
N LEU A 106 -8.09 5.25 -7.47
CA LEU A 106 -7.45 5.05 -8.77
C LEU A 106 -7.66 3.62 -9.31
N TYR A 107 -7.64 2.60 -8.46
CA TYR A 107 -7.98 1.24 -8.87
C TYR A 107 -9.44 1.12 -9.33
N PHE A 108 -10.39 1.76 -8.65
CA PHE A 108 -11.79 1.78 -9.11
C PHE A 108 -11.97 2.55 -10.42
N ILE A 109 -11.27 3.67 -10.61
CA ILE A 109 -11.28 4.42 -11.86
C ILE A 109 -10.70 3.57 -12.99
N SER A 110 -9.54 2.93 -12.75
CA SER A 110 -8.90 2.02 -13.71
C SER A 110 -9.84 0.88 -14.10
N TRP A 111 -10.52 0.27 -13.12
CA TRP A 111 -11.47 -0.82 -13.34
C TRP A 111 -12.64 -0.38 -14.23
N ARG A 112 -13.19 0.82 -14.01
CA ARG A 112 -14.26 1.36 -14.88
C ARG A 112 -13.79 1.62 -16.31
N ILE A 113 -12.51 1.92 -16.52
CA ILE A 113 -11.93 2.21 -17.84
C ILE A 113 -11.58 0.94 -18.62
N ASN A 114 -11.23 -0.14 -17.91
CA ASN A 114 -10.84 -1.40 -18.50
C ASN A 114 -11.25 -2.57 -17.58
N PRO A 115 -12.55 -2.88 -17.49
CA PRO A 115 -13.02 -3.92 -16.61
C PRO A 115 -12.47 -5.26 -17.08
N LYS A 116 -11.56 -5.81 -16.28
CA LYS A 116 -11.10 -7.19 -16.40
C LYS A 116 -11.98 -8.01 -15.47
N VAL A 117 -12.69 -8.97 -16.04
CA VAL A 117 -13.49 -9.97 -15.30
C VAL A 117 -12.53 -10.92 -14.61
#